data_AF-F3ZEX3-F1
#
_entry.id   AF-F3ZEX3-F1
#
_cell.length_a   1.000
_cell.length_b   1.000
_cell.length_c   1.000
_cell.angle_alpha   90.00
_cell.angle_beta   90.00
_cell.angle_gamma   90.00
#
_symmetry.space_group_name_H-M   'P 1'
#
loop_
_entity.id
_entity.type
_entity.pdbx_description
1 polymer ?
#
loop_
_entity_poly.entity_id
_entity_poly.type
_entity_poly.pdbx_seq_one_letter_code
_entity_poly.pdbx_strand_id
1 'polypeptide(L)'
;MRTSRKVGFVPLNDTELAVLLAPAGLRFLGRVRGEPAMPPLPAGGAASALPAQGRHDARAHEVAAVDAPDLADKVNAGWFRMAKEFRLLDAEDAFVIGADWAATPGERLDGTHHGWARVRLAEEWDFVRSEVEQFRSAMAGLFTERYVPEFTVLAGDGHLLMNTTVWGDGTVSTLAVRGARER
;
A
#
# COMPACT_ATOMS: atom_id res chain seq x y z
N MET A 1 4.24 -21.03 -38.53
CA MET A 1 3.32 -21.23 -37.40
C MET A 1 4.17 -21.63 -36.18
N ARG A 2 4.56 -20.66 -35.35
CA ARG A 2 5.26 -20.93 -34.08
C ARG A 2 4.22 -20.78 -32.97
N THR A 3 3.88 -21.90 -32.34
CA THR A 3 3.05 -21.94 -31.14
C THR A 3 3.86 -21.36 -29.98
N SER A 4 3.62 -20.08 -29.67
CA SER A 4 4.02 -19.51 -28.39
C SER A 4 3.31 -20.28 -27.29
N ARG A 5 4.08 -21.01 -26.46
CA ARG A 5 3.55 -21.52 -25.19
C ARG A 5 3.15 -20.30 -24.38
N LYS A 6 1.85 -20.13 -24.12
CA LYS A 6 1.41 -19.37 -22.96
C LYS A 6 2.02 -20.09 -21.76
N VAL A 7 3.03 -19.49 -21.13
CA VAL A 7 3.46 -19.91 -19.81
C VAL A 7 2.22 -19.80 -18.94
N GLY A 8 1.80 -20.91 -18.34
CA GLY A 8 0.60 -20.95 -17.53
C GLY A 8 0.80 -20.06 -16.31
N PHE A 9 -0.09 -19.08 -16.15
CA PHE A 9 -0.20 -18.23 -14.96
C PHE A 9 -0.40 -19.10 -13.71
N VAL A 10 0.37 -18.82 -12.66
CA VAL A 10 0.15 -19.39 -11.33
C VAL A 10 -0.07 -18.24 -10.36
N PRO A 11 -1.31 -18.00 -9.90
CA PRO A 11 -1.58 -16.98 -8.90
C PRO A 11 -0.95 -17.38 -7.57
N LEU A 12 -0.50 -16.38 -6.81
CA LEU A 12 -0.10 -16.57 -5.42
C LEU A 12 -1.26 -17.15 -4.62
N ASN A 13 -1.00 -18.26 -3.94
CA ASN A 13 -1.88 -18.79 -2.93
C ASN A 13 -1.70 -18.04 -1.60
N ASP A 14 -2.58 -18.32 -0.64
CA ASP A 14 -2.63 -17.60 0.65
C ASP A 14 -1.36 -17.79 1.47
N THR A 15 -0.72 -18.95 1.39
CA THR A 15 0.54 -19.24 2.10
C THR A 15 1.69 -18.48 1.47
N GLU A 16 1.75 -18.42 0.14
CA GLU A 16 2.79 -17.68 -0.58
C GLU A 16 2.68 -16.18 -0.30
N LEU A 17 1.47 -15.61 -0.34
CA LEU A 17 1.28 -14.21 0.04
C LEU A 17 1.66 -13.97 1.51
N ALA A 18 1.27 -14.86 2.43
CA ALA A 18 1.64 -14.73 3.84
C ALA A 18 3.17 -14.68 4.04
N VAL A 19 3.91 -15.53 3.32
CA VAL A 19 5.39 -15.55 3.35
C VAL A 19 5.96 -14.25 2.78
N LEU A 20 5.43 -13.75 1.67
CA LEU A 20 5.89 -12.51 1.05
C LEU A 20 5.68 -11.28 1.94
N LEU A 21 4.58 -11.25 2.69
CA LEU A 21 4.20 -10.12 3.53
C LEU A 21 4.92 -10.11 4.89
N ALA A 22 5.34 -11.28 5.39
CA ALA A 22 5.90 -11.44 6.72
C ALA A 22 7.12 -10.53 7.03
N PRO A 23 8.09 -10.29 6.11
CA PRO A 23 9.23 -9.41 6.38
C PRO A 23 8.83 -7.95 6.67
N ALA A 24 7.69 -7.49 6.16
CA ALA A 24 7.16 -6.16 6.46
C ALA A 24 6.41 -6.10 7.81
N GLY A 25 6.41 -7.18 8.58
CA GLY A 25 5.63 -7.30 9.81
C GLY A 25 4.13 -7.47 9.56
N LEU A 26 3.73 -7.87 8.35
CA LEU A 26 2.33 -8.08 7.99
C LEU A 26 1.93 -9.55 8.12
N ARG A 27 1.07 -9.85 9.08
CA ARG A 27 0.50 -11.19 9.26
C ARG A 27 -0.78 -11.31 8.43
N PHE A 28 -0.77 -12.17 7.41
CA PHE A 28 -1.94 -12.43 6.58
C PHE A 28 -3.07 -13.08 7.37
N LEU A 29 -4.28 -12.51 7.28
CA LEU A 29 -5.50 -13.04 7.92
C LEU A 29 -6.49 -13.63 6.92
N GLY A 30 -6.43 -13.24 5.65
CA GLY A 30 -7.31 -13.77 4.61
C GLY A 30 -7.51 -12.81 3.43
N ARG A 31 -8.04 -13.34 2.33
CA ARG A 31 -8.47 -12.53 1.18
C ARG A 31 -9.74 -11.76 1.51
N VAL A 32 -9.80 -10.50 1.10
CA VAL A 32 -11.06 -9.76 1.05
C VAL A 32 -11.73 -10.06 -0.29
N ARG A 33 -13.01 -10.42 -0.26
CA ARG A 33 -13.78 -10.75 -1.46
C ARG A 33 -14.37 -9.49 -2.06
N GLY A 34 -14.10 -9.25 -3.34
CA GLY A 34 -14.58 -8.08 -4.05
C GLY A 34 -13.90 -6.79 -3.59
N GLU A 35 -14.51 -5.67 -3.93
CA GLU A 35 -14.00 -4.35 -3.54
C GLU A 35 -14.46 -4.01 -2.12
N PRO A 36 -13.53 -3.72 -1.18
CA PRO A 36 -13.88 -3.26 0.16
C PRO A 36 -14.59 -1.91 0.12
N ALA A 37 -15.32 -1.60 1.20
CA ALA A 37 -15.83 -0.26 1.39
C ALA A 37 -14.68 0.74 1.48
N MET A 38 -14.82 1.89 0.82
CA MET A 38 -13.82 2.94 0.77
C MET A 38 -14.49 4.31 0.92
N PRO A 39 -13.77 5.33 1.41
CA PRO A 39 -14.25 6.70 1.35
C PRO A 39 -14.44 7.14 -0.12
N PRO A 40 -15.34 8.10 -0.39
CA PRO A 40 -15.54 8.61 -1.74
C PRO A 40 -14.26 9.28 -2.25
N LEU A 41 -13.76 8.82 -3.41
CA LEU A 41 -12.57 9.35 -4.07
C LEU A 41 -12.96 10.14 -5.34
N PRO A 42 -12.22 11.21 -5.69
CA PRO A 42 -12.41 11.87 -6.97
C PRO A 42 -11.92 11.01 -8.14
N ALA A 43 -12.23 11.46 -9.36
CA ALA A 43 -11.56 10.97 -10.56
C ALA A 43 -10.04 11.17 -10.41
N GLY A 44 -9.26 10.12 -10.64
CA GLY A 44 -7.81 10.09 -10.39
C GLY A 44 -7.40 9.46 -9.05
N GLY A 45 -8.37 9.12 -8.19
CA GLY A 45 -8.12 8.37 -6.95
C GLY A 45 -7.61 9.24 -5.79
N ALA A 46 -7.00 8.59 -4.80
CA ALA A 46 -6.66 9.24 -3.52
C ALA A 46 -5.63 10.38 -3.68
N ALA A 47 -4.65 10.23 -4.56
CA ALA A 47 -3.64 11.27 -4.84
C ALA A 47 -4.25 12.54 -5.45
N SER A 48 -5.42 12.44 -6.09
CA SER A 48 -6.17 13.58 -6.65
C SER A 48 -7.15 14.22 -5.67
N ALA A 49 -7.32 13.65 -4.46
CA ALA A 49 -8.18 14.23 -3.44
C ALA A 49 -7.70 15.62 -3.01
N LEU A 50 -8.64 16.49 -2.66
CA LEU A 50 -8.41 17.80 -2.08
C LEU A 50 -8.69 17.78 -0.57
N PRO A 51 -8.17 18.74 0.22
CA PRO A 51 -8.47 18.83 1.65
C PRO A 51 -9.98 18.88 1.97
N ALA A 52 -10.76 19.58 1.14
CA ALA A 52 -12.23 19.65 1.28
C ALA A 52 -12.94 18.29 1.08
N GLN A 53 -12.24 17.31 0.49
CA GLN A 53 -12.71 15.94 0.28
C GLN A 53 -12.16 14.97 1.35
N GLY A 54 -11.66 15.51 2.46
CA GLY A 54 -11.16 14.70 3.59
C GLY A 54 -9.71 14.24 3.42
N ARG A 55 -8.94 14.86 2.52
CA ARG A 55 -7.50 14.58 2.38
C ARG A 55 -6.70 15.17 3.54
N HIS A 56 -5.80 14.36 4.05
CA HIS A 56 -4.77 14.75 5.01
C HIS A 56 -3.42 14.24 4.53
N ASP A 57 -2.45 15.13 4.39
CA ASP A 57 -1.10 14.79 3.94
C ASP A 57 -0.16 14.53 5.12
N ALA A 58 0.93 13.81 4.85
CA ALA A 58 2.07 13.73 5.75
C ALA A 58 2.62 15.12 6.10
N ARG A 59 3.24 15.24 7.27
CA ARG A 59 3.91 16.47 7.68
C ARG A 59 5.17 16.66 6.84
N ALA A 60 5.60 17.91 6.65
CA ALA A 60 6.76 18.23 5.80
C ALA A 60 8.04 17.45 6.18
N HIS A 61 8.28 17.17 7.47
CA HIS A 61 9.46 16.40 7.91
C HIS A 61 9.33 14.88 7.73
N GLU A 62 8.15 14.39 7.37
CA GLU A 62 7.84 12.98 7.09
C GLU A 62 7.87 12.70 5.57
N VAL A 63 7.97 13.74 4.74
CA VAL A 63 8.21 13.63 3.31
C VAL A 63 9.70 13.41 3.07
N ALA A 64 10.04 12.42 2.25
CA ALA A 64 11.42 12.06 1.96
C ALA A 64 11.66 11.98 0.45
N ALA A 65 12.81 12.44 -0.02
CA ALA A 65 13.26 12.11 -1.37
C ALA A 65 13.54 10.60 -1.47
N VAL A 66 13.33 10.00 -2.64
CA VAL A 66 13.54 8.55 -2.84
C VAL A 66 14.96 8.05 -2.51
N ASP A 67 15.97 8.91 -2.63
CA ASP A 67 17.36 8.57 -2.30
C ASP A 67 17.82 9.07 -0.93
N ALA A 68 16.91 9.66 -0.15
CA ALA A 68 17.24 10.16 1.17
C ALA A 68 17.76 9.02 2.06
N PRO A 69 18.88 9.21 2.78
CA PRO A 69 19.42 8.18 3.66
C PRO A 69 18.46 7.83 4.81
N ASP A 70 17.56 8.76 5.16
CA ASP A 70 16.54 8.62 6.20
C ASP A 70 15.13 8.33 5.64
N LEU A 71 15.01 7.92 4.37
CA LEU A 71 13.74 7.57 3.72
C LEU A 71 12.91 6.63 4.59
N ALA A 72 13.53 5.54 5.04
CA ALA A 72 12.85 4.51 5.80
C ALA A 72 12.32 5.03 7.14
N ASP A 73 13.11 5.82 7.86
CA ASP A 73 12.69 6.39 9.15
C ASP A 73 11.52 7.36 8.98
N LYS A 74 11.60 8.25 7.99
CA LYS A 74 10.55 9.25 7.72
C LYS A 74 9.24 8.61 7.29
N VAL A 75 9.30 7.72 6.30
CA VAL A 75 8.09 7.11 5.70
C VAL A 75 7.42 6.16 6.70
N ASN A 76 8.17 5.30 7.40
CA ASN A 76 7.58 4.41 8.40
C ASN A 76 6.98 5.21 9.57
N ALA A 77 7.71 6.18 10.14
CA ALA A 77 7.21 6.98 11.26
C ALA A 77 5.96 7.80 10.87
N GLY A 78 5.98 8.42 9.69
CA GLY A 78 4.85 9.17 9.15
C GLY A 78 3.63 8.27 8.93
N TRP A 79 3.82 7.11 8.29
CA TRP A 79 2.76 6.14 8.08
C TRP A 79 2.14 5.68 9.41
N PHE A 80 2.96 5.29 10.39
CA PHE A 80 2.45 4.76 11.66
C PHE A 80 1.73 5.83 12.48
N ARG A 81 2.26 7.05 12.52
CA ARG A 81 1.55 8.18 13.13
C ARG A 81 0.17 8.33 12.51
N MET A 82 0.08 8.40 11.18
CA MET A 82 -1.19 8.57 10.47
C MET A 82 -2.14 7.38 10.71
N ALA A 83 -1.62 6.15 10.71
CA ALA A 83 -2.40 4.96 11.00
C ALA A 83 -3.04 5.01 12.40
N LYS A 84 -2.30 5.48 13.41
CA LYS A 84 -2.82 5.67 14.77
C LYS A 84 -3.77 6.86 14.87
N GLU A 85 -3.38 8.01 14.32
CA GLU A 85 -4.14 9.27 14.37
C GLU A 85 -5.52 9.12 13.70
N PHE A 86 -5.56 8.44 12.55
CA PHE A 86 -6.79 8.26 11.78
C PHE A 86 -7.50 6.95 12.05
N ARG A 87 -6.98 6.11 12.96
CA ARG A 87 -7.58 4.82 13.37
C ARG A 87 -7.72 3.82 12.22
N LEU A 88 -6.65 3.64 11.46
CA LEU A 88 -6.54 2.58 10.47
C LEU A 88 -6.65 1.19 11.10
N LEU A 89 -5.95 1.00 12.22
CA LEU A 89 -5.81 -0.26 12.93
C LEU A 89 -7.06 -0.52 13.79
N ASP A 90 -7.68 -1.70 13.62
CA ASP A 90 -8.77 -2.16 14.48
C ASP A 90 -8.27 -2.61 15.88
N ALA A 91 -9.17 -3.13 16.72
CA ALA A 91 -8.83 -3.58 18.07
C ALA A 91 -7.82 -4.75 18.12
N GLU A 92 -7.59 -5.42 16.99
CA GLU A 92 -6.62 -6.49 16.83
C GLU A 92 -5.42 -6.07 15.97
N ASP A 93 -5.19 -4.76 15.80
CA ASP A 93 -4.18 -4.18 14.92
C ASP A 93 -4.31 -4.62 13.45
N ALA A 94 -5.53 -4.98 13.02
CA ALA A 94 -5.81 -5.41 11.68
C ALA A 94 -6.37 -4.31 10.79
N PHE A 95 -6.06 -4.43 9.50
CA PHE A 95 -6.48 -3.52 8.43
C PHE A 95 -6.47 -4.26 7.08
N VAL A 96 -6.91 -3.58 6.02
CA VAL A 96 -6.92 -4.12 4.66
C VAL A 96 -5.83 -3.45 3.83
N ILE A 97 -5.08 -4.23 3.04
CA ILE A 97 -4.02 -3.75 2.16
C ILE A 97 -4.23 -4.24 0.73
N GLY A 98 -3.94 -3.38 -0.24
CA GLY A 98 -3.89 -3.75 -1.65
C GLY A 98 -2.76 -4.74 -1.88
N ALA A 99 -3.07 -5.86 -2.52
CA ALA A 99 -2.12 -6.92 -2.81
C ALA A 99 -2.28 -7.37 -4.25
N ASP A 100 -1.17 -7.77 -4.85
CA ASP A 100 -1.13 -8.39 -6.16
C ASP A 100 -1.02 -9.91 -6.00
N TRP A 101 -1.93 -10.63 -6.63
CA TRP A 101 -1.98 -12.08 -6.63
C TRP A 101 -1.14 -12.70 -7.76
N ALA A 102 -0.40 -11.91 -8.54
CA ALA A 102 0.55 -12.41 -9.52
C ALA A 102 1.87 -12.83 -8.87
N ALA A 103 2.40 -13.97 -9.32
CA ALA A 103 3.68 -14.49 -8.85
C ALA A 103 4.89 -13.78 -9.50
N THR A 104 4.72 -13.11 -10.65
CA THR A 104 5.82 -12.46 -11.37
C THR A 104 5.60 -10.96 -11.62
N PRO A 105 6.66 -10.12 -11.58
CA PRO A 105 6.52 -8.66 -11.75
C PRO A 105 5.85 -8.22 -13.06
N GLY A 106 6.07 -8.93 -14.16
CA GLY A 106 5.48 -8.57 -15.46
C GLY A 106 3.96 -8.73 -15.51
N GLU A 107 3.42 -9.67 -14.73
CA GLU A 107 1.99 -9.90 -14.58
C GLU A 107 1.35 -8.87 -13.63
N ARG A 108 2.10 -8.38 -12.63
CA ARG A 108 1.60 -7.33 -11.72
C ARG A 108 1.19 -6.04 -12.44
N LEU A 109 1.93 -5.71 -13.48
CA LEU A 109 1.73 -4.47 -14.24
C LEU A 109 0.47 -4.51 -15.13
N ASP A 110 -0.14 -5.68 -15.34
CA ASP A 110 -1.37 -5.80 -16.14
C ASP A 110 -2.65 -5.45 -15.34
N GLY A 111 -2.54 -5.31 -14.01
CA GLY A 111 -3.62 -4.89 -13.11
C GLY A 111 -4.75 -5.92 -12.95
N THR A 112 -4.73 -7.04 -13.68
CA THR A 112 -5.78 -8.08 -13.63
C THR A 112 -5.69 -8.94 -12.37
N HIS A 113 -4.58 -8.82 -11.65
CA HIS A 113 -4.27 -9.61 -10.47
C HIS A 113 -4.27 -8.80 -9.17
N HIS A 114 -4.68 -7.53 -9.22
CA HIS A 114 -4.83 -6.72 -8.02
C HIS A 114 -6.08 -7.12 -7.21
N GLY A 115 -5.96 -7.16 -5.90
CA GLY A 115 -7.06 -7.36 -4.97
C GLY A 115 -6.67 -6.95 -3.55
N TRP A 116 -7.36 -7.51 -2.57
CA TRP A 116 -7.28 -7.01 -1.19
C TRP A 116 -7.01 -8.14 -0.20
N ALA A 117 -6.12 -7.90 0.75
CA ALA A 117 -5.79 -8.82 1.83
C ALA A 117 -6.09 -8.14 3.17
N ARG A 118 -6.76 -8.87 4.09
CA ARG A 118 -6.81 -8.47 5.49
C ARG A 118 -5.53 -8.95 6.16
N VAL A 119 -4.86 -8.05 6.86
CA VAL A 119 -3.59 -8.31 7.55
C VAL A 119 -3.65 -7.76 8.97
N ARG A 120 -2.80 -8.28 9.86
CA ARG A 120 -2.52 -7.73 11.18
C ARG A 120 -1.10 -7.20 11.21
N LEU A 121 -0.92 -5.98 11.73
CA LEU A 121 0.40 -5.42 11.98
C LEU A 121 1.04 -6.14 13.18
N ALA A 122 2.25 -6.65 13.00
CA ALA A 122 3.05 -7.19 14.10
C ALA A 122 3.68 -6.06 14.94
N GLU A 123 4.17 -6.40 16.13
CA GLU A 123 4.91 -5.47 16.99
C GLU A 123 6.19 -4.95 16.30
N GLU A 124 6.93 -5.86 15.65
CA GLU A 124 8.04 -5.54 14.77
C GLU A 124 7.56 -5.49 13.32
N TRP A 125 7.75 -4.33 12.66
CA TRP A 125 7.35 -4.09 11.28
C TRP A 125 8.24 -3.02 10.65
N ASP A 126 8.40 -3.07 9.32
CA ASP A 126 9.08 -2.03 8.53
C ASP A 126 8.61 -2.14 7.08
N PHE A 127 8.02 -1.09 6.49
CA PHE A 127 7.55 -1.16 5.10
C PHE A 127 8.63 -0.85 4.06
N VAL A 128 9.67 -0.13 4.46
CA VAL A 128 10.70 0.37 3.55
C VAL A 128 11.90 -0.57 3.55
N ARG A 129 12.45 -0.90 4.71
CA ARG A 129 13.64 -1.77 4.84
C ARG A 129 13.35 -3.25 4.64
N SER A 130 12.08 -3.66 4.71
CA SER A 130 11.71 -5.04 4.45
C SER A 130 11.84 -5.42 2.98
N GLU A 131 11.89 -4.43 2.08
CA GLU A 131 12.02 -4.59 0.63
C GLU A 131 11.02 -5.62 0.06
N VAL A 132 9.81 -5.66 0.64
CA VAL A 132 8.77 -6.57 0.18
C VAL A 132 8.32 -6.13 -1.21
N GLU A 133 8.84 -6.82 -2.23
CA GLU A 133 8.62 -6.53 -3.65
C GLU A 133 7.14 -6.36 -4.01
N GLN A 134 6.21 -6.92 -3.24
CA GLN A 134 4.76 -6.67 -3.33
C GLN A 134 4.37 -5.21 -3.42
N PHE A 135 5.15 -4.34 -2.78
CA PHE A 135 4.87 -2.92 -2.68
C PHE A 135 5.90 -2.09 -3.43
N ARG A 136 6.79 -2.66 -4.25
CA ARG A 136 7.76 -1.87 -5.01
C ARG A 136 7.03 -0.92 -5.96
N SER A 137 7.30 0.38 -5.82
CA SER A 137 6.77 1.39 -6.73
C SER A 137 7.43 1.29 -8.11
N ALA A 138 6.61 1.18 -9.16
CA ALA A 138 7.09 1.35 -10.53
C ALA A 138 7.48 2.81 -10.81
N MET A 139 6.79 3.78 -10.19
CA MET A 139 7.07 5.21 -10.35
C MET A 139 8.43 5.58 -9.74
N ALA A 140 8.80 5.02 -8.58
CA ALA A 140 10.12 5.21 -8.00
C ALA A 140 11.25 4.80 -8.95
N GLY A 141 11.03 3.77 -9.78
CA GLY A 141 12.01 3.29 -10.76
C GLY A 141 12.41 4.34 -11.81
N LEU A 142 11.66 5.44 -11.94
CA LEU A 142 12.03 6.58 -12.79
C LEU A 142 13.07 7.50 -12.13
N PHE A 143 13.27 7.38 -10.82
CA PHE A 143 14.10 8.27 -10.01
C PHE A 143 15.25 7.52 -9.33
N THR A 144 15.06 6.26 -8.94
CA THR A 144 16.06 5.47 -8.21
C THR A 144 15.95 3.97 -8.49
N GLU A 145 17.06 3.24 -8.27
CA GLU A 145 17.08 1.77 -8.25
C GLU A 145 16.77 1.20 -6.85
N ARG A 146 16.80 2.04 -5.81
CA ARG A 146 16.50 1.64 -4.44
C ARG A 146 15.05 1.17 -4.31
N TYR A 147 14.81 0.27 -3.37
CA TYR A 147 13.44 -0.09 -3.02
C TYR A 147 12.71 1.12 -2.41
N VAL A 148 11.54 1.43 -2.96
CA VAL A 148 10.63 2.45 -2.46
C VAL A 148 9.22 1.86 -2.47
N PRO A 149 8.52 1.83 -1.32
CA PRO A 149 7.20 1.25 -1.28
C PRO A 149 6.12 2.19 -1.80
N GLU A 150 5.13 1.62 -2.46
CA GLU A 150 3.89 2.26 -2.86
C GLU A 150 2.74 1.27 -2.68
N PHE A 151 1.76 1.66 -1.89
CA PHE A 151 0.65 0.78 -1.52
C PHE A 151 -0.54 1.56 -0.96
N THR A 152 -1.69 0.92 -1.00
CA THR A 152 -2.96 1.44 -0.45
C THR A 152 -3.42 0.55 0.69
N VAL A 153 -3.84 1.18 1.78
CA VAL A 153 -4.45 0.52 2.94
C VAL A 153 -5.78 1.15 3.29
N LEU A 154 -6.68 0.35 3.86
CA LEU A 154 -8.02 0.74 4.24
C LEU A 154 -8.31 0.30 5.67
N ALA A 155 -9.08 1.11 6.39
CA ALA A 155 -9.72 0.64 7.62
C ALA A 155 -10.81 -0.39 7.24
N GLY A 156 -10.99 -1.42 8.08
CA GLY A 156 -11.90 -2.53 7.75
C GLY A 156 -13.38 -2.14 7.64
N ASP A 157 -13.77 -1.00 8.21
CA ASP A 157 -15.11 -0.41 8.14
C ASP A 157 -15.26 0.61 6.98
N GLY A 158 -14.21 0.82 6.18
CA GLY A 158 -14.22 1.69 5.01
C GLY A 158 -14.19 3.20 5.29
N HIS A 159 -14.00 3.63 6.55
CA HIS A 159 -14.03 5.07 6.86
C HIS A 159 -12.76 5.83 6.43
N LEU A 160 -11.68 5.10 6.14
CA LEU A 160 -10.35 5.63 5.89
C LEU A 160 -9.67 4.84 4.77
N LEU A 161 -9.04 5.58 3.87
CA LEU A 161 -8.01 5.10 2.97
C LEU A 161 -6.71 5.83 3.29
N MET A 162 -5.59 5.11 3.35
CA MET A 162 -4.26 5.70 3.31
C MET A 162 -3.49 5.18 2.10
N ASN A 163 -2.73 6.05 1.46
CA ASN A 163 -1.93 5.71 0.31
C ASN A 163 -0.51 6.25 0.51
N THR A 164 0.46 5.35 0.54
CA THR A 164 1.88 5.68 0.47
C THR A 164 2.25 5.66 -1.00
N THR A 165 2.72 6.78 -1.53
CA THR A 165 2.94 6.95 -2.99
C THR A 165 4.18 7.79 -3.26
N VAL A 166 4.64 7.71 -4.51
CA VAL A 166 5.76 8.48 -5.04
C VAL A 166 5.22 9.64 -5.88
N TRP A 167 5.60 10.85 -5.50
CA TRP A 167 5.19 12.07 -6.17
C TRP A 167 6.07 12.35 -7.39
N GLY A 168 5.55 13.13 -8.33
CA GLY A 168 6.23 13.45 -9.59
C GLY A 168 7.53 14.26 -9.44
N ASP A 169 7.85 14.72 -8.23
CA ASP A 169 9.10 15.38 -7.87
C ASP A 169 10.15 14.43 -7.24
N GLY A 170 9.88 13.12 -7.23
CA GLY A 170 10.77 12.12 -6.66
C GLY A 170 10.75 12.07 -5.14
N THR A 171 9.67 12.58 -4.51
CA THR A 171 9.44 12.42 -3.06
C THR A 171 8.45 11.30 -2.76
N VAL A 172 8.50 10.78 -1.54
CA VAL A 172 7.65 9.70 -1.03
C VAL A 172 7.00 10.19 0.24
N SER A 173 5.69 9.99 0.35
CA SER A 173 4.96 10.23 1.59
C SER A 173 3.63 9.47 1.62
N THR A 174 3.00 9.46 2.78
CA THR A 174 1.65 8.92 2.96
C THR A 174 0.62 10.04 2.99
N LEU A 175 -0.49 9.84 2.27
CA LEU A 175 -1.70 10.63 2.43
C LEU A 175 -2.82 9.76 3.01
N ALA A 176 -3.81 10.40 3.61
CA ALA A 176 -5.05 9.80 4.06
C ALA A 176 -6.24 10.49 3.41
N VAL A 177 -7.28 9.75 3.05
CA VAL A 177 -8.59 10.26 2.66
C VAL A 177 -9.62 9.69 3.62
N ARG A 178 -10.41 10.56 4.25
CA ARG A 178 -11.41 10.16 5.23
C ARG A 178 -12.81 10.41 4.70
N GLY A 179 -13.67 9.40 4.84
CA GLY A 179 -15.09 9.55 4.59
C GLY A 179 -15.73 10.47 5.62
N ALA A 180 -16.80 11.17 5.23
CA ALA A 180 -17.65 11.82 6.20
C ALA A 180 -18.22 10.75 7.15
N ARG A 181 -17.96 10.86 8.46
CA ARG A 181 -18.64 10.01 9.42
C ARG A 181 -20.14 10.37 9.37
N GLU A 182 -20.98 9.40 9.07
CA GLU A 182 -22.39 9.50 9.44
C GLU A 182 -22.43 9.70 10.96
N ARG A 183 -23.13 10.77 11.38
CA ARG A 183 -23.25 11.15 12.79
C ARG A 183 -24.24 10.25 13.51
#